data_AF-A0A529XQW1-F1
#
_entry.id   AF-A0A529XQW1-F1
#
_cell.length_a   1.000
_cell.length_b   1.000
_cell.length_c   1.000
_cell.angle_alpha   90.00
_cell.angle_beta   90.00
_cell.angle_gamma   90.00
#
_symmetry.space_group_name_H-M   'P 1'
#
loop_
_entity.id
_entity.type
_entity.pdbx_description
1 polymer ?
#
loop_
_entity_poly.entity_id
_entity_poly.type
_entity_poly.pdbx_seq_one_letter_code
_entity_poly.pdbx_strand_id
1 'polypeptide(L)'
;ALGGDHVSFGYLTTTVTVWGEDRQAAAEKLRAVERIINGLGFTTIREGVNAVEAWLGSLPGHVYANVRQPLVHTLNLAHLMPLSSVWAGPATNEHLAKVTQTEAPPL
;
A
#
# COMPACT_ATOMS: atom_id res chain seq x y z
N ALA A 1 6.19 -5.35 40.43
CA ALA A 1 5.89 -3.95 40.08
C ALA A 1 6.43 -3.69 38.67
N LEU A 2 5.55 -3.24 37.77
CA LEU A 2 5.78 -2.83 36.37
C LEU A 2 6.35 -3.90 35.42
N GLY A 3 5.50 -4.84 34.98
CA GLY A 3 5.60 -5.32 33.59
C GLY A 3 5.04 -4.24 32.66
N GLY A 4 5.63 -4.00 31.48
CA GLY A 4 5.01 -3.05 30.55
C GLY A 4 5.74 -2.68 29.25
N ASP A 5 7.07 -2.78 29.14
CA ASP A 5 7.82 -2.15 28.03
C ASP A 5 8.54 -3.14 27.10
N HIS A 6 7.80 -4.03 26.42
CA HIS A 6 8.40 -4.93 25.41
C HIS A 6 8.05 -4.57 23.96
N VAL A 7 7.13 -3.63 23.74
CA VAL A 7 6.70 -3.21 22.41
C VAL A 7 6.50 -1.70 22.38
N SER A 8 6.91 -1.06 21.29
CA SER A 8 6.55 0.33 21.03
C SER A 8 5.21 0.37 20.28
N PHE A 9 4.50 1.48 20.39
CA PHE A 9 3.25 1.71 19.66
C PHE A 9 3.46 2.78 18.59
N GLY A 10 2.73 2.64 17.49
CA GLY A 10 2.71 3.61 16.41
C GLY A 10 1.42 3.49 15.61
N TYR A 11 1.22 4.42 14.69
CA TYR A 11 0.09 4.38 13.76
C TYR A 11 0.53 3.75 12.45
N LEU A 12 -0.21 2.75 11.99
CA LEU A 12 0.05 2.07 10.73
C LEU A 12 -1.23 1.98 9.92
N THR A 13 -1.20 2.48 8.68
CA THR A 13 -2.28 2.26 7.73
C THR A 13 -1.70 1.63 6.48
N THR A 14 -2.18 0.43 6.16
CA THR A 14 -1.77 -0.28 4.95
C THR A 14 -2.86 -0.10 3.91
N THR A 15 -2.48 0.40 2.73
CA THR A 15 -3.37 0.55 1.58
C THR A 15 -2.83 -0.25 0.41
N VAL A 16 -3.74 -0.77 -0.42
CA VAL A 16 -3.39 -1.45 -1.68
C VAL A 16 -4.13 -0.73 -2.80
N THR A 17 -3.36 -0.16 -3.73
CA THR A 17 -3.93 0.51 -4.92
C THR A 17 -3.80 -0.41 -6.12
N VAL A 18 -4.87 -0.52 -6.92
CA VAL A 18 -4.88 -1.30 -8.16
C VAL A 18 -5.24 -0.40 -9.35
N TRP A 19 -4.66 -0.69 -10.51
CA TRP A 19 -4.93 -0.01 -11.77
C TRP A 19 -5.27 -1.02 -12.87
N GLY A 20 -6.09 -0.59 -13.83
CA GLY A 20 -6.49 -1.36 -15.01
C GLY A 20 -6.72 -0.43 -16.20
N GLU A 21 -6.70 -0.99 -17.41
CA GLU A 21 -6.95 -0.23 -18.64
C GLU A 21 -8.37 0.36 -18.68
N ASP A 22 -9.31 -0.34 -18.07
CA ASP A 22 -10.68 0.11 -17.87
C ASP A 22 -11.17 -0.15 -16.43
N ARG A 23 -12.37 0.34 -16.15
CA ARG A 23 -13.02 0.21 -14.85
C ARG A 23 -13.29 -1.25 -14.46
N GLN A 24 -13.57 -2.12 -15.41
CA GLN A 24 -13.90 -3.51 -15.14
C GLN A 24 -12.63 -4.29 -14.76
N ALA A 25 -11.56 -4.12 -15.52
CA ALA A 25 -10.25 -4.72 -15.22
C ALA A 25 -9.74 -4.30 -13.83
N ALA A 26 -9.88 -3.02 -13.46
CA ALA A 26 -9.53 -2.56 -12.13
C ALA A 26 -10.43 -3.19 -11.03
N ALA A 27 -11.73 -3.31 -11.28
CA ALA A 27 -12.67 -3.92 -10.34
C ALA A 27 -12.41 -5.43 -10.13
N GLU A 28 -12.00 -6.15 -11.17
CA GLU A 28 -11.62 -7.56 -11.08
C GLU A 28 -10.37 -7.76 -10.24
N LYS A 29 -9.31 -6.96 -10.47
CA LYS A 29 -8.11 -6.95 -9.63
C LYS A 29 -8.43 -6.62 -8.18
N LEU A 30 -9.28 -5.61 -7.94
CA LEU A 30 -9.71 -5.23 -6.60
C LEU A 30 -10.38 -6.39 -5.86
N ARG A 31 -11.33 -7.09 -6.51
CA ARG A 31 -12.00 -8.27 -5.94
C ARG A 31 -11.03 -9.42 -5.66
N ALA A 32 -10.03 -9.62 -6.52
CA ALA A 32 -9.02 -10.65 -6.34
C ALA A 32 -8.15 -10.36 -5.11
N VAL A 33 -7.66 -9.13 -4.99
CA VAL A 33 -6.86 -8.67 -3.84
C VAL A 33 -7.65 -8.78 -2.53
N GLU A 34 -8.89 -8.27 -2.51
CA GLU A 34 -9.79 -8.36 -1.35
C GLU A 34 -10.00 -9.82 -0.91
N ARG A 35 -10.24 -10.72 -1.86
CA ARG A 35 -10.39 -12.15 -1.57
C ARG A 35 -9.13 -12.76 -0.95
N ILE A 36 -7.96 -12.44 -1.48
CA ILE A 36 -6.68 -12.97 -0.97
C ILE A 36 -6.43 -12.47 0.44
N ILE A 37 -6.55 -11.16 0.67
CA ILE A 37 -6.31 -10.56 1.98
C ILE A 37 -7.30 -11.10 3.02
N ASN A 38 -8.59 -11.17 2.69
CA ASN A 38 -9.60 -11.73 3.58
C ASN A 38 -9.37 -13.24 3.83
N GLY A 39 -8.91 -13.98 2.82
CA GLY A 39 -8.56 -15.39 2.96
C GLY A 39 -7.37 -15.66 3.89
N LEU A 40 -6.50 -14.67 4.09
CA LEU A 40 -5.41 -14.70 5.07
C LEU A 40 -5.84 -14.30 6.49
N GLY A 41 -7.15 -14.03 6.71
CA GLY A 41 -7.70 -13.65 8.01
C GLY A 41 -7.64 -12.16 8.33
N PHE A 42 -7.20 -11.32 7.38
CA PHE A 42 -7.30 -9.87 7.48
C PHE A 42 -8.68 -9.37 7.01
N THR A 43 -8.94 -8.07 7.15
CA THR A 43 -10.15 -7.44 6.63
C THR A 43 -9.79 -6.23 5.80
N THR A 44 -10.31 -6.17 4.57
CA THR A 44 -10.15 -5.00 3.71
C THR A 44 -11.35 -4.08 3.77
N ILE A 45 -11.10 -2.77 3.64
CA ILE A 45 -12.14 -1.77 3.38
C ILE A 45 -11.95 -1.29 1.95
N ARG A 46 -12.99 -1.42 1.13
CA ARG A 46 -12.99 -0.83 -0.20
C ARG A 46 -13.22 0.68 -0.08
N GLU A 47 -12.17 1.45 -0.32
CA GLU A 47 -12.26 2.90 -0.29
C GLU A 47 -13.03 3.43 -1.51
N GLY A 48 -14.05 4.24 -1.25
CA GLY A 48 -14.92 4.86 -2.26
C GLY A 48 -14.85 6.38 -2.16
N VAL A 49 -15.51 6.96 -1.16
CA VAL A 49 -15.49 8.41 -0.91
C VAL A 49 -14.08 8.91 -0.60
N ASN A 50 -13.31 8.15 0.20
CA ASN A 50 -11.95 8.52 0.59
C ASN A 50 -10.87 7.90 -0.32
N ALA A 51 -11.23 7.51 -1.56
CA ALA A 51 -10.30 6.81 -2.44
C ALA A 51 -9.07 7.67 -2.78
N VAL A 52 -9.25 8.99 -2.90
CA VAL A 52 -8.17 9.93 -3.20
C VAL A 52 -7.22 10.05 -2.01
N GLU A 53 -7.76 10.24 -0.80
CA GLU A 53 -6.99 10.36 0.43
C GLU A 53 -6.24 9.06 0.75
N ALA A 54 -6.90 7.90 0.57
CA ALA A 54 -6.28 6.60 0.74
C ALA A 54 -5.11 6.37 -0.25
N TRP A 55 -5.23 6.86 -1.49
CA TRP A 55 -4.15 6.82 -2.46
C TRP A 55 -3.03 7.79 -2.11
N LEU A 56 -3.34 9.05 -1.79
CA LEU A 56 -2.36 10.06 -1.39
C LEU A 56 -1.58 9.63 -0.14
N GLY A 57 -2.26 9.05 0.86
CA GLY A 57 -1.62 8.54 2.07
C GLY A 57 -0.71 7.33 1.83
N SER A 58 -0.81 6.67 0.68
CA SER A 58 0.11 5.61 0.25
C SER A 58 1.42 6.14 -0.32
N LEU A 59 1.47 7.43 -0.70
CA LEU A 59 2.66 8.05 -1.29
C LEU A 59 3.70 8.38 -0.21
N PRO A 60 4.98 8.00 -0.39
CA PRO A 60 6.04 8.37 0.53
C PRO A 60 6.11 9.88 0.76
N GLY A 61 6.18 10.29 2.02
CA GLY A 61 6.26 11.72 2.41
C GLY A 61 4.90 12.43 2.49
N HIS A 62 3.79 11.80 2.12
CA HIS A 62 2.47 12.43 2.19
C HIS A 62 1.76 12.15 3.53
N VAL A 63 2.08 12.97 4.54
CA VAL A 63 1.68 12.71 5.94
C VAL A 63 0.25 13.08 6.31
N TYR A 64 -0.47 13.83 5.48
CA TYR A 64 -1.76 14.44 5.86
C TYR A 64 -3.00 13.63 5.41
N ALA A 65 -2.91 12.93 4.28
CA ALA A 65 -4.08 12.22 3.72
C ALA A 65 -4.42 10.89 4.42
N ASN A 66 -3.60 10.44 5.38
CA ASN A 66 -3.89 9.23 6.13
C ASN A 66 -4.86 9.52 7.29
N VAL A 67 -6.16 9.56 6.98
CA VAL A 67 -7.22 9.91 7.94
C VAL A 67 -7.41 8.86 9.02
N ARG A 68 -7.18 7.57 8.70
CA ARG A 68 -7.30 6.49 9.67
C ARG A 68 -5.93 6.24 10.27
N GLN A 69 -5.80 6.30 11.58
CA GLN A 69 -4.56 6.05 12.30
C GLN A 69 -4.79 4.98 13.37
N PRO A 70 -4.97 3.70 12.98
CA PRO A 70 -5.14 2.65 13.97
C PRO A 70 -3.81 2.43 14.70
N LEU A 71 -3.89 2.39 16.03
CA LEU A 71 -2.73 2.15 16.88
C LEU A 71 -2.32 0.67 16.79
N VAL A 72 -1.08 0.40 16.42
CA VAL A 72 -0.51 -0.94 16.38
C VAL A 72 0.76 -1.00 17.22
N HIS A 73 1.06 -2.16 17.80
CA HIS A 73 2.32 -2.39 18.50
C HIS A 73 3.38 -2.97 17.55
N THR A 74 4.66 -2.81 17.88
CA THR A 74 5.79 -3.22 17.04
C THR A 74 5.79 -4.71 16.65
N LEU A 75 5.23 -5.60 17.48
CA LEU A 75 5.08 -7.02 17.09
C LEU A 75 4.03 -7.24 15.98
N ASN A 76 2.92 -6.48 15.94
CA ASN A 76 1.94 -6.57 14.86
C ASN A 76 2.57 -6.05 13.58
N LEU A 77 3.31 -4.94 13.68
CA LEU A 77 4.10 -4.42 12.58
C LEU A 77 5.09 -5.48 12.06
N ALA A 78 5.82 -6.17 12.93
CA ALA A 78 6.78 -7.20 12.51
C ALA A 78 6.12 -8.33 11.69
N HIS A 79 4.89 -8.73 12.02
CA HIS A 79 4.13 -9.73 11.25
C HIS A 79 3.54 -9.18 9.93
N LEU A 80 3.33 -7.87 9.85
CA LEU A 80 2.75 -7.19 8.67
C LEU A 80 3.80 -6.68 7.69
N MET A 81 5.05 -6.48 8.14
CA MET A 81 6.10 -5.93 7.29
C MET A 81 6.41 -6.89 6.13
N PRO A 82 6.35 -6.43 4.87
CA PRO A 82 6.78 -7.23 3.74
C PRO A 82 8.31 -7.36 3.79
N LEU A 83 8.81 -8.40 4.48
CA LEU A 83 10.24 -8.69 4.58
C LEU A 83 10.81 -9.31 3.29
N SER A 84 9.95 -9.65 2.33
CA SER A 84 10.35 -10.26 1.06
C SER A 84 9.48 -9.79 -0.11
N SER A 85 9.87 -8.67 -0.73
CA SER A 85 9.84 -8.54 -2.19
C SER A 85 10.67 -7.32 -2.59
N VAL A 86 11.98 -7.52 -2.74
CA VAL A 86 12.77 -6.58 -3.54
C VAL A 86 12.38 -6.85 -4.99
N TRP A 87 11.34 -6.19 -5.46
CA TRP A 87 11.14 -6.05 -6.89
C TRP A 87 12.03 -4.90 -7.34
N ALA A 88 13.05 -5.21 -8.15
CA ALA A 88 14.00 -4.21 -8.66
C ALA A 88 13.37 -3.21 -9.64
N GLY A 89 12.04 -3.29 -9.85
CA GLY A 89 11.35 -2.55 -10.88
C GLY A 89 11.65 -3.08 -12.29
N PRO A 90 11.04 -2.47 -13.32
CA PRO A 90 11.43 -2.66 -14.72
C PRO A 90 12.81 -2.05 -14.97
N ALA A 91 13.57 -2.53 -15.95
CA ALA A 91 14.90 -2.01 -16.26
C ALA A 91 14.92 -0.57 -16.80
N THR A 92 13.78 -0.07 -17.28
CA THR A 92 13.59 1.27 -17.83
C THR A 92 12.20 1.80 -17.51
N ASN A 93 12.03 3.13 -17.48
CA ASN A 93 10.72 3.74 -17.33
C ASN A 93 10.10 4.04 -18.71
N GLU A 94 9.24 3.14 -19.20
CA GLU A 94 8.59 3.28 -20.51
C GLU A 94 7.76 4.56 -20.64
N HIS A 95 7.10 4.99 -19.55
CA HIS A 95 6.28 6.20 -19.57
C HIS A 95 7.13 7.44 -19.81
N LEU A 96 8.20 7.61 -19.03
CA LEU A 96 9.12 8.74 -19.20
C LEU A 96 9.80 8.67 -20.56
N ALA A 97 10.25 7.49 -20.99
CA ALA A 97 10.91 7.34 -22.28
C ALA A 97 10.00 7.76 -23.44
N LYS A 98 8.69 7.46 -23.36
CA LYS A 98 7.70 7.89 -24.35
C LYS A 98 7.47 9.40 -24.33
N VAL A 99 7.44 10.02 -23.16
CA VAL A 99 7.21 11.47 -23.01
C VAL A 99 8.44 12.27 -23.43
N THR A 100 9.65 11.81 -23.09
CA THR A 100 10.90 12.52 -23.36
C THR A 100 11.53 12.14 -24.71
N GLN A 101 11.05 11.08 -25.36
CA GLN A 101 11.65 10.50 -26.58
C GLN A 101 13.13 10.10 -26.41
N THR A 102 13.53 9.80 -25.18
CA THR A 102 14.89 9.37 -24.80
C THR A 102 14.82 8.16 -23.90
N GLU A 103 15.89 7.38 -23.80
CA GLU A 103 15.94 6.28 -22.82
C GLU A 103 15.80 6.85 -21.39
N ALA A 104 14.93 6.24 -20.58
CA ALA A 104 14.68 6.67 -19.21
C ALA A 104 15.08 5.56 -18.22
N PRO A 105 15.97 5.84 -17.26
CA PRO A 105 16.35 4.88 -16.23
C PRO A 105 15.16 4.48 -15.35
N PRO A 106 15.24 3.37 -14.59
CA PRO A 106 14.23 3.01 -13.62
C PRO A 106 14.09 4.10 -12.55
N LEU A 107 12.87 4.31 -12.06
CA LEU A 107 12.57 5.23 -10.94
C LEU A 107 12.94 4.61 -9.60
#